data_AF-A0A1G9G8I9-F1
#
_entry.id   AF-A0A1G9G8I9-F1
#
_cell.length_a   1.000
_cell.length_b   1.000
_cell.length_c   1.000
_cell.angle_alpha   90.00
_cell.angle_beta   90.00
_cell.angle_gamma   90.00
#
_symmetry.space_group_name_H-M   'P 1'
#
loop_
_entity.id
_entity.type
_entity.pdbx_description
1 polymer ?
#
loop_
_entity_poly.entity_id
_entity_poly.type
_entity_poly.pdbx_seq_one_letter_code
_entity_poly.pdbx_strand_id
1 'polypeptide(L)'
;MAKFDGKFLTGVIGPAVYKKYRNMQLVTAKSRLTKKQQTKNTHKAATQFGIASTLAEQFRRDAYEVITDFYDGTMVYRFRTDVQKALKQALDAQSQTYRFTTNSFDRLNGFEFNADSPVMDNFFVQPEQTINGNILTIRLPEMHVSKDMKFPVKASSCLLNIAVGMFDLTYGNRTMCPVQSIEIPRGSADNVIPAQELSFEIEPGCLCISMFSFQFIQKTFAGNLLINSKSFNPVAVFRAVIADGTVDPEQTKEWESMLVVRESEFFNSPKMALKAIEQEHEKVKSGADFPRYIQAIKKLGVEEFVTYVSDSHTQYFRNNGPQISSKAKYEPLVVAAVSHKKKFAKYLKMHQAGQTDYFSFCKHCAETGIDRWIVNLSLMTCTYYDQKDQLILTESIPNTE
;
A
#
# COMPACT_ATOMS: atom_id res chain seq x y z
N MET A 1 20.70 29.50 0.93
CA MET A 1 20.90 30.77 0.21
C MET A 1 19.70 31.00 -0.71
N ALA A 2 19.23 32.25 -0.83
CA ALA A 2 18.20 32.59 -1.80
C ALA A 2 18.78 32.63 -3.22
N LYS A 3 17.96 32.26 -4.21
CA LYS A 3 18.29 32.31 -5.64
C LYS A 3 17.45 33.40 -6.30
N PHE A 4 18.06 34.16 -7.20
CA PHE A 4 17.38 35.14 -8.05
C PHE A 4 17.35 34.60 -9.48
N ASP A 5 16.17 34.49 -10.08
CA ASP A 5 15.98 33.97 -11.45
C ASP A 5 15.88 35.08 -12.51
N GLY A 6 16.22 36.32 -12.15
CA GLY A 6 16.07 37.50 -13.02
C GLY A 6 14.76 38.27 -12.83
N LYS A 7 13.74 37.66 -12.19
CA LYS A 7 12.46 38.32 -11.90
C LYS A 7 11.98 38.12 -10.45
N PHE A 8 12.28 36.97 -9.85
CA PHE A 8 11.82 36.59 -8.52
C PHE A 8 12.97 36.06 -7.66
N LEU A 9 12.85 36.29 -6.35
CA LEU A 9 13.69 35.69 -5.32
C LEU A 9 13.01 34.43 -4.76
N THR A 10 13.77 33.35 -4.64
CA THR A 10 13.30 32.11 -4.00
C THR A 10 14.30 31.65 -2.95
N GLY A 11 13.85 31.49 -1.70
CA GLY A 11 14.67 31.04 -0.57
C GLY A 11 14.66 32.02 0.60
N VAL A 12 15.64 31.89 1.49
CA VAL A 12 15.69 32.64 2.75
C VAL A 12 16.68 33.80 2.65
N ILE A 13 16.24 35.00 3.01
CA ILE A 13 17.08 36.19 3.19
C ILE A 13 16.75 36.80 4.55
N GLY A 14 17.72 36.74 5.48
CA GLY A 14 17.52 37.18 6.86
C GLY A 14 16.30 36.52 7.53
N PRO A 15 15.36 37.30 8.10
CA PRO A 15 14.16 36.79 8.74
C PRO A 15 13.02 36.48 7.77
N ALA A 16 13.20 36.64 6.46
CA ALA A 16 12.17 36.47 5.45
C ALA A 16 12.43 35.27 4.52
N VAL A 17 11.35 34.65 4.08
CA VAL A 17 11.30 33.58 3.10
C VAL A 17 10.56 34.10 1.88
N TYR A 18 11.28 34.14 0.78
CA TYR A 18 10.82 34.59 -0.53
C TYR A 18 10.39 33.37 -1.33
N LYS A 19 9.17 33.42 -1.88
CA LYS A 19 8.58 32.37 -2.70
C LYS A 19 7.98 33.02 -3.95
N LYS A 20 8.19 32.39 -5.10
CA LYS A 20 7.43 32.70 -6.31
C LYS A 20 6.06 32.02 -6.22
N TYR A 21 5.00 32.79 -6.42
CA TYR A 21 3.65 32.25 -6.53
C TYR A 21 3.00 32.81 -7.79
N ARG A 22 2.81 31.96 -8.80
CA ARG A 22 2.43 32.39 -10.16
C ARG A 22 3.37 33.50 -10.65
N ASN A 23 2.84 34.67 -11.01
CA ASN A 23 3.61 35.82 -11.45
C ASN A 23 3.84 36.87 -10.33
N MET A 24 3.72 36.46 -9.07
CA MET A 24 3.88 37.33 -7.89
C MET A 24 5.02 36.85 -6.98
N GLN A 25 5.66 37.81 -6.30
CA GLN A 25 6.60 37.54 -5.21
C GLN A 25 5.82 37.48 -3.90
N LEU A 26 5.86 36.34 -3.23
CA LEU A 26 5.32 36.17 -1.89
C LEU A 26 6.48 36.24 -0.89
N VAL A 27 6.32 37.07 0.15
CA VAL A 27 7.30 37.24 1.22
C VAL A 27 6.64 36.88 2.53
N THR A 28 7.24 35.94 3.25
CA THR A 28 6.72 35.42 4.52
C THR A 28 7.80 35.46 5.58
N ALA A 29 7.43 35.60 6.85
CA ALA A 29 8.41 35.48 7.93
C ALA A 29 8.94 34.04 8.00
N LYS A 30 10.23 33.90 8.29
CA LYS A 30 10.85 32.61 8.59
C LYS A 30 10.19 32.03 9.84
N SER A 31 9.88 30.73 9.79
CA SER A 31 9.33 30.03 10.96
C SER A 31 10.23 30.26 12.19
N ARG A 32 9.64 30.75 13.27
CA ARG A 32 10.32 30.97 14.55
C ARG A 32 10.47 29.67 15.36
N LEU A 33 9.69 28.64 15.03
CA LEU A 33 9.71 27.35 15.70
C LEU A 33 10.74 26.44 15.03
N THR A 34 11.68 25.92 15.82
CA THR A 34 12.58 24.82 15.42
C THR A 34 11.85 23.47 15.42
N LYS A 35 12.38 22.45 14.74
CA LYS A 35 11.80 21.08 14.77
C LYS A 35 11.57 20.57 16.20
N LYS A 36 12.46 20.88 17.15
CA LYS A 36 12.34 20.48 18.56
C LYS A 36 11.18 21.17 19.29
N GLN A 37 10.72 22.32 18.80
CA GLN A 37 9.64 23.12 19.41
C GLN A 37 8.27 22.86 18.75
N GLN A 38 8.21 22.06 17.70
CA GLN A 38 6.94 21.67 17.07
C GLN A 38 6.16 20.71 17.97
N THR A 39 4.84 20.86 18.01
CA THR A 39 3.97 19.92 18.73
C THR A 39 4.01 18.54 18.08
N LYS A 40 3.70 17.48 18.85
CA LYS A 40 3.55 16.11 18.31
C LYS A 40 2.55 16.06 17.14
N ASN A 41 1.45 16.82 17.22
CA ASN A 41 0.45 16.90 16.17
C ASN A 41 0.98 17.56 14.89
N THR A 42 1.82 18.61 15.03
CA THR A 42 2.48 19.25 13.89
C THR A 42 3.45 18.29 13.20
N HIS A 43 4.27 17.55 13.96
CA HIS A 43 5.16 16.52 13.41
C HIS A 43 4.39 15.47 12.64
N LYS A 44 3.34 14.91 13.26
CA LYS A 44 2.48 13.91 12.63
C LYS A 44 1.85 14.42 11.33
N ALA A 45 1.29 15.62 11.34
CA ALA A 45 0.71 16.22 10.14
C ALA A 45 1.74 16.42 9.02
N ALA A 46 2.98 16.82 9.38
CA ALA A 46 4.08 16.96 8.42
C ALA A 46 4.49 15.59 7.83
N THR A 47 4.57 14.55 8.66
CA THR A 47 4.86 13.18 8.22
C THR A 47 3.79 12.65 7.28
N GLN A 48 2.51 12.80 7.64
CA GLN A 48 1.38 12.37 6.79
C GLN A 48 1.34 13.12 5.46
N PHE A 49 1.65 14.42 5.47
CA PHE A 49 1.81 15.18 4.24
C PHE A 49 2.95 14.65 3.38
N GLY A 50 4.10 14.33 4.00
CA GLY A 50 5.24 13.72 3.32
C GLY A 50 4.87 12.41 2.64
N ILE A 51 4.20 11.52 3.37
CA ILE A 51 3.70 10.23 2.85
C ILE A 51 2.80 10.45 1.64
N ALA A 52 1.79 11.32 1.76
CA ALA A 52 0.87 11.62 0.67
C ALA A 52 1.59 12.20 -0.55
N SER A 53 2.58 13.07 -0.33
CA SER A 53 3.35 13.68 -1.40
C SER A 53 4.24 12.68 -2.13
N THR A 54 4.86 11.75 -1.41
CA THR A 54 5.71 10.70 -2.00
C THR A 54 4.87 9.67 -2.75
N LEU A 55 3.76 9.19 -2.18
CA LEU A 55 2.85 8.28 -2.90
C LEU A 55 2.28 8.92 -4.17
N ALA A 56 1.80 10.16 -4.08
CA ALA A 56 1.28 10.89 -5.23
C ALA A 56 2.36 11.17 -6.30
N GLU A 57 3.63 11.18 -5.93
CA GLU A 57 4.75 11.28 -6.85
C GLU A 57 5.06 9.94 -7.52
N GLN A 58 5.08 8.85 -6.75
CA GLN A 58 5.27 7.48 -7.27
C GLN A 58 4.18 7.09 -8.28
N PHE A 59 2.91 7.29 -7.93
CA PHE A 59 1.78 6.99 -8.82
C PHE A 59 1.90 7.67 -10.19
N ARG A 60 2.42 8.90 -10.22
CA ARG A 60 2.60 9.66 -11.47
C ARG A 60 3.88 9.29 -12.19
N ARG A 61 4.96 9.04 -11.47
CA ARG A 61 6.27 8.71 -12.05
C ARG A 61 6.22 7.38 -12.78
N ASP A 62 5.55 6.39 -12.21
CA ASP A 62 5.47 5.06 -12.83
C ASP A 62 4.58 5.08 -14.09
N ALA A 63 3.59 5.98 -14.14
CA ALA A 63 2.75 6.24 -15.31
C ALA A 63 3.26 7.36 -16.22
N TYR A 64 4.57 7.68 -16.16
CA TYR A 64 5.16 8.79 -16.91
C TYR A 64 4.94 8.66 -18.43
N GLU A 65 4.99 7.44 -18.96
CA GLU A 65 4.81 7.17 -20.40
C GLU A 65 3.44 7.66 -20.94
N VAL A 66 2.41 7.64 -20.09
CA VAL A 66 1.06 8.10 -20.46
C VAL A 66 0.77 9.52 -19.97
N ILE A 67 1.26 9.92 -18.80
CA ILE A 67 1.00 11.27 -18.25
C ILE A 67 1.80 12.34 -18.98
N THR A 68 3.08 12.06 -19.30
CA THR A 68 4.06 12.99 -19.86
C THR A 68 4.30 14.24 -18.99
N ASP A 69 5.15 15.18 -19.45
CA ASP A 69 5.37 16.47 -18.79
C ASP A 69 4.44 17.60 -19.28
N PHE A 70 3.39 17.26 -20.03
CA PHE A 70 2.43 18.19 -20.61
C PHE A 70 1.19 18.47 -19.73
N TYR A 71 1.23 18.15 -18.44
CA TYR A 71 0.18 18.52 -17.49
C TYR A 71 0.21 20.01 -17.10
N ASP A 72 -0.90 20.51 -16.55
CA ASP A 72 -1.01 21.89 -16.11
C ASP A 72 -0.22 22.18 -14.82
N GLY A 73 0.14 23.45 -14.60
CA GLY A 73 1.00 23.86 -13.48
C GLY A 73 0.42 23.61 -12.08
N THR A 74 -0.87 23.31 -11.95
CA THR A 74 -1.53 22.98 -10.68
C THR A 74 -1.73 21.49 -10.46
N MET A 75 -1.55 20.65 -11.49
CA MET A 75 -1.82 19.21 -11.49
C MET A 75 -1.21 18.52 -10.26
N VAL A 76 0.09 18.70 -10.03
CA VAL A 76 0.81 18.01 -8.93
C VAL A 76 0.19 18.32 -7.57
N TYR A 77 -0.25 19.57 -7.36
CA TYR A 77 -0.92 19.97 -6.13
C TYR A 77 -2.33 19.34 -6.02
N ARG A 78 -3.12 19.35 -7.11
CA ARG A 78 -4.46 18.77 -7.14
C ARG A 78 -4.40 17.27 -6.86
N PHE A 79 -3.58 16.53 -7.61
CA PHE A 79 -3.44 15.07 -7.49
C PHE A 79 -3.00 14.66 -6.08
N ARG A 80 -1.93 15.29 -5.56
CA ARG A 80 -1.47 15.04 -4.19
C ARG A 80 -2.52 15.38 -3.15
N THR A 81 -3.35 16.39 -3.37
CA THR A 81 -4.42 16.75 -2.44
C THR A 81 -5.47 15.66 -2.36
N ASP A 82 -5.83 15.03 -3.49
CA ASP A 82 -6.79 13.93 -3.50
C ASP A 82 -6.21 12.65 -2.89
N VAL A 83 -4.94 12.31 -3.17
CA VAL A 83 -4.21 11.24 -2.47
C VAL A 83 -4.15 11.49 -0.96
N GLN A 84 -3.83 12.72 -0.54
CA GLN A 84 -3.77 13.07 0.88
C GLN A 84 -5.14 12.90 1.57
N LYS A 85 -6.23 13.27 0.90
CA LYS A 85 -7.59 13.12 1.42
C LYS A 85 -8.00 11.64 1.48
N ALA A 86 -7.64 10.84 0.49
CA ALA A 86 -7.84 9.38 0.50
C ALA A 86 -7.13 8.73 1.70
N LEU A 87 -5.84 9.02 1.90
CA LEU A 87 -5.08 8.53 3.06
C LEU A 87 -5.69 8.99 4.39
N LYS A 88 -6.12 10.26 4.48
CA LYS A 88 -6.76 10.77 5.70
C LYS A 88 -8.06 10.04 6.01
N GLN A 89 -8.85 9.69 5.01
CA GLN A 89 -10.09 8.94 5.17
C GLN A 89 -9.82 7.48 5.56
N ALA A 90 -8.75 6.89 5.06
CA ALA A 90 -8.32 5.54 5.41
C ALA A 90 -7.65 5.45 6.79
N LEU A 91 -7.28 6.56 7.43
CA LEU A 91 -6.58 6.54 8.71
C LEU A 91 -7.51 6.11 9.85
N ASP A 92 -7.22 4.98 10.48
CA ASP A 92 -7.92 4.50 11.66
C ASP A 92 -7.45 5.26 12.92
N ALA A 93 -8.41 5.80 13.67
CA ALA A 93 -8.12 6.62 14.84
C ALA A 93 -7.61 5.80 16.04
N GLN A 94 -7.90 4.50 16.11
CA GLN A 94 -7.46 3.66 17.22
C GLN A 94 -6.06 3.11 16.96
N SER A 95 -5.85 2.46 15.81
CA SER A 95 -4.55 1.85 15.48
C SER A 95 -3.52 2.86 14.98
N GLN A 96 -3.94 4.06 14.57
CA GLN A 96 -3.08 5.07 13.95
C GLN A 96 -2.44 4.61 12.62
N THR A 97 -3.03 3.59 11.99
CA THR A 97 -2.61 3.04 10.71
C THR A 97 -3.69 3.21 9.66
N TYR A 98 -3.32 3.13 8.38
CA TYR A 98 -4.26 3.14 7.27
C TYR A 98 -4.97 1.78 7.18
N ARG A 99 -6.29 1.84 7.08
CA ARG A 99 -7.18 0.74 6.74
C ARG A 99 -7.84 1.07 5.41
N PHE A 100 -7.35 0.43 4.36
CA PHE A 100 -7.90 0.61 3.04
C PHE A 100 -9.07 -0.34 2.78
N THR A 101 -9.99 0.11 1.94
CA THR A 101 -11.14 -0.62 1.40
C THR A 101 -11.06 -0.50 -0.12
N THR A 102 -11.83 -1.32 -0.84
CA THR A 102 -11.97 -1.31 -2.30
C THR A 102 -12.07 0.12 -2.88
N ASN A 103 -12.77 1.02 -2.18
CA ASN A 103 -13.10 2.38 -2.64
C ASN A 103 -12.28 3.49 -1.97
N SER A 104 -11.22 3.16 -1.23
CA SER A 104 -10.45 4.16 -0.47
C SER A 104 -9.83 5.27 -1.33
N PHE A 105 -9.65 5.03 -2.63
CA PHE A 105 -9.07 5.98 -3.58
C PHE A 105 -10.08 6.54 -4.60
N ASP A 106 -11.38 6.40 -4.37
CA ASP A 106 -12.44 6.90 -5.28
C ASP A 106 -12.32 8.38 -5.63
N ARG A 107 -11.68 9.18 -4.75
CA ARG A 107 -11.41 10.60 -5.01
C ARG A 107 -10.50 10.85 -6.20
N LEU A 108 -9.80 9.82 -6.70
CA LEU A 108 -8.99 9.90 -7.92
C LEU A 108 -9.79 9.59 -9.18
N ASN A 109 -11.00 9.00 -9.07
CA ASN A 109 -11.81 8.67 -10.24
C ASN A 109 -12.18 9.96 -11.00
N GLY A 110 -11.90 9.99 -12.31
CA GLY A 110 -12.08 11.17 -13.15
C GLY A 110 -11.07 12.29 -12.92
N PHE A 111 -9.94 12.03 -12.24
CA PHE A 111 -8.92 13.06 -12.04
C PHE A 111 -8.30 13.47 -13.39
N GLU A 112 -8.43 14.74 -13.75
CA GLU A 112 -7.85 15.31 -14.97
C GLU A 112 -6.42 15.83 -14.71
N PHE A 113 -5.45 15.33 -15.49
CA PHE A 113 -4.05 15.77 -15.39
C PHE A 113 -3.80 17.11 -16.07
N ASN A 114 -4.66 17.50 -17.03
CA ASN A 114 -4.58 18.81 -17.66
C ASN A 114 -5.95 19.50 -17.63
N ALA A 115 -6.07 20.52 -16.78
CA ALA A 115 -7.31 21.29 -16.66
C ALA A 115 -7.68 22.12 -17.90
N ASP A 116 -6.71 22.41 -18.79
CA ASP A 116 -6.96 23.18 -20.02
C ASP A 116 -7.46 22.29 -21.17
N SER A 117 -7.35 20.96 -21.02
CA SER A 117 -7.84 19.98 -21.99
C SER A 117 -8.38 18.72 -21.32
N PRO A 118 -9.48 18.82 -20.54
CA PRO A 118 -10.06 17.66 -19.86
C PRO A 118 -10.42 16.54 -20.84
N VAL A 119 -10.24 15.29 -20.43
CA VAL A 119 -10.67 14.13 -21.23
C VAL A 119 -12.16 14.20 -21.51
N MET A 120 -12.98 14.55 -20.52
CA MET A 120 -14.44 14.65 -20.68
C MET A 120 -14.88 15.68 -21.74
N ASP A 121 -14.06 16.68 -22.05
CA ASP A 121 -14.37 17.68 -23.08
C ASP A 121 -13.94 17.25 -24.48
N ASN A 122 -13.11 16.21 -24.59
CA ASN A 122 -12.47 15.75 -25.82
C ASN A 122 -12.84 14.31 -26.21
N PHE A 123 -13.39 13.53 -25.29
CA PHE A 123 -13.77 12.13 -25.44
C PHE A 123 -15.12 11.88 -24.75
N PHE A 124 -16.15 11.61 -25.55
CA PHE A 124 -17.54 11.49 -25.06
C PHE A 124 -18.01 10.05 -24.87
N VAL A 125 -17.14 9.08 -25.15
CA VAL A 125 -17.40 7.67 -24.91
C VAL A 125 -17.28 7.38 -23.41
N GLN A 126 -18.20 6.56 -22.90
CA GLN A 126 -18.19 6.09 -21.51
C GLN A 126 -17.64 4.66 -21.45
N PRO A 127 -16.36 4.47 -21.10
CA PRO A 127 -15.83 3.14 -20.83
C PRO A 127 -16.42 2.56 -19.55
N GLU A 128 -16.33 1.23 -19.44
CA GLU A 128 -16.67 0.50 -18.22
C GLU A 128 -15.43 -0.24 -17.72
N GLN A 129 -15.27 -0.33 -16.39
CA GLN A 129 -14.24 -1.16 -15.76
C GLN A 129 -14.89 -2.20 -14.86
N THR A 130 -14.48 -3.45 -15.02
CA THR A 130 -14.86 -4.56 -14.15
C THR A 130 -13.61 -5.31 -13.68
N ILE A 131 -13.70 -5.96 -12.53
CA ILE A 131 -12.68 -6.88 -12.03
C ILE A 131 -13.35 -8.23 -11.81
N ASN A 132 -12.77 -9.28 -12.38
CA ASN A 132 -13.19 -10.67 -12.15
C ASN A 132 -11.97 -11.50 -11.76
N GLY A 133 -11.86 -11.82 -10.47
CA GLY A 133 -10.63 -12.41 -9.91
C GLY A 133 -9.43 -11.49 -10.14
N ASN A 134 -8.42 -12.03 -10.82
CA ASN A 134 -7.15 -11.33 -11.08
C ASN A 134 -7.13 -10.62 -12.44
N ILE A 135 -8.28 -10.45 -13.10
CA ILE A 135 -8.37 -9.76 -14.38
C ILE A 135 -9.18 -8.49 -14.23
N LEU A 136 -8.54 -7.36 -14.51
CA LEU A 136 -9.17 -6.06 -14.69
C LEU A 136 -9.47 -5.87 -16.17
N THR A 137 -10.74 -5.69 -16.50
CA THR A 137 -11.21 -5.47 -17.87
C THR A 137 -11.70 -4.05 -18.03
N ILE A 138 -11.22 -3.37 -19.07
CA ILE A 138 -11.72 -2.07 -19.53
C ILE A 138 -12.42 -2.28 -20.86
N ARG A 139 -13.72 -2.02 -20.88
CA ARG A 139 -14.54 -2.11 -22.08
C ARG A 139 -14.76 -0.72 -22.66
N LEU A 140 -14.31 -0.54 -23.89
CA LEU A 140 -14.61 0.62 -24.71
C LEU A 140 -15.79 0.24 -25.60
N PRO A 141 -16.96 0.89 -25.51
CA PRO A 141 -18.05 0.62 -26.43
C PRO A 141 -17.68 1.10 -27.85
N GLU A 142 -18.53 0.76 -28.81
CA GLU A 142 -18.42 1.29 -30.16
C GLU A 142 -18.41 2.82 -30.13
N MET A 143 -17.59 3.42 -30.98
CA MET A 143 -17.34 4.85 -30.99
C MET A 143 -17.44 5.42 -32.41
N HIS A 144 -18.25 6.46 -32.58
CA HIS A 144 -18.29 7.28 -33.79
C HIS A 144 -17.25 8.41 -33.69
N VAL A 145 -16.10 8.27 -34.36
CA VAL A 145 -14.94 9.16 -34.18
C VAL A 145 -15.31 10.64 -34.36
N SER A 146 -16.14 10.97 -35.35
CA SER A 146 -16.53 12.34 -35.68
C SER A 146 -17.45 12.99 -34.64
N LYS A 147 -18.17 12.20 -33.84
CA LYS A 147 -19.14 12.65 -32.84
C LYS A 147 -18.55 12.58 -31.43
N ASP A 148 -17.77 11.55 -31.17
CA ASP A 148 -17.34 11.18 -29.82
C ASP A 148 -15.92 11.65 -29.49
N MET A 149 -15.18 12.17 -30.48
CA MET A 149 -13.81 12.68 -30.28
C MET A 149 -13.56 14.02 -30.94
N LYS A 150 -12.82 14.89 -30.25
CA LYS A 150 -12.29 16.13 -30.81
C LYS A 150 -10.82 15.97 -31.23
N PHE A 151 -10.53 16.28 -32.48
CA PHE A 151 -9.17 16.27 -33.03
C PHE A 151 -8.64 17.69 -33.21
N PRO A 152 -7.43 18.02 -32.71
CA PRO A 152 -6.72 19.23 -33.12
C PRO A 152 -6.60 19.32 -34.64
N VAL A 153 -6.63 20.52 -35.20
CA VAL A 153 -6.68 20.74 -36.68
C VAL A 153 -5.58 19.97 -37.43
N LYS A 154 -4.37 19.87 -36.87
CA LYS A 154 -3.23 19.20 -37.50
C LYS A 154 -3.14 17.69 -37.23
N ALA A 155 -3.99 17.14 -36.38
CA ALA A 155 -3.95 15.73 -36.02
C ALA A 155 -4.47 14.86 -37.15
N SER A 156 -3.72 13.79 -37.46
CA SER A 156 -4.06 12.73 -38.42
C SER A 156 -4.58 11.47 -37.72
N SER A 157 -4.12 11.19 -36.50
CA SER A 157 -4.63 10.11 -35.65
C SER A 157 -4.43 10.45 -34.17
N CYS A 158 -5.03 9.65 -33.29
CA CYS A 158 -4.86 9.69 -31.85
C CYS A 158 -4.52 8.28 -31.37
N LEU A 159 -3.47 8.12 -30.57
CA LEU A 159 -3.26 6.91 -29.78
C LEU A 159 -4.00 7.08 -28.46
N LEU A 160 -5.02 6.27 -28.25
CA LEU A 160 -5.60 6.07 -26.93
C LEU A 160 -4.74 5.04 -26.20
N ASN A 161 -3.98 5.48 -25.21
CA ASN A 161 -3.17 4.63 -24.36
C ASN A 161 -3.91 4.37 -23.05
N ILE A 162 -3.93 3.10 -22.64
CA ILE A 162 -4.53 2.63 -21.40
C ILE A 162 -3.41 2.03 -20.54
N ALA A 163 -3.22 2.60 -19.35
CA ALA A 163 -2.24 2.13 -18.38
C ALA A 163 -2.94 1.76 -17.07
N VAL A 164 -2.48 0.68 -16.43
CA VAL A 164 -3.00 0.21 -15.14
C VAL A 164 -1.83 0.04 -14.18
N GLY A 165 -1.72 0.95 -13.21
CA GLY A 165 -0.68 0.89 -12.19
C GLY A 165 -1.09 0.04 -11.01
N MET A 166 -0.18 -0.77 -10.50
CA MET A 166 -0.42 -1.67 -9.38
C MET A 166 0.46 -1.31 -8.20
N PHE A 167 -0.17 -1.07 -7.06
CA PHE A 167 0.50 -0.62 -5.85
C PHE A 167 0.09 -1.50 -4.66
N ASP A 168 1.00 -2.34 -4.22
CA ASP A 168 0.90 -3.06 -2.96
C ASP A 168 1.23 -2.10 -1.80
N LEU A 169 0.17 -1.66 -1.12
CA LEU A 169 0.25 -0.78 0.06
C LEU A 169 0.49 -1.54 1.37
N THR A 170 0.70 -2.85 1.33
CA THR A 170 0.95 -3.74 2.47
C THR A 170 2.44 -4.02 2.64
N TYR A 171 3.13 -4.49 1.60
CA TYR A 171 4.58 -4.75 1.60
C TYR A 171 5.37 -3.66 0.87
N GLY A 172 4.69 -2.68 0.29
CA GLY A 172 5.31 -1.51 -0.30
C GLY A 172 6.07 -1.87 -1.57
N ASN A 173 5.34 -2.41 -2.53
CA ASN A 173 5.81 -2.85 -3.83
C ASN A 173 4.94 -2.26 -4.94
N ARG A 174 5.50 -1.91 -6.08
CA ARG A 174 4.73 -1.33 -7.19
C ARG A 174 5.24 -1.74 -8.55
N THR A 175 4.32 -1.87 -9.49
CA THR A 175 4.61 -2.15 -10.90
C THR A 175 3.56 -1.52 -11.80
N MET A 176 3.78 -1.65 -13.10
CA MET A 176 2.87 -1.22 -14.15
C MET A 176 2.52 -2.41 -15.03
N CYS A 177 1.23 -2.61 -15.32
CA CYS A 177 0.86 -3.50 -16.42
C CYS A 177 1.38 -2.92 -17.74
N PRO A 178 1.68 -3.76 -18.75
CA PRO A 178 2.01 -3.28 -20.09
C PRO A 178 0.94 -2.33 -20.63
N VAL A 179 1.37 -1.17 -21.14
CA VAL A 179 0.47 -0.19 -21.75
C VAL A 179 -0.16 -0.80 -23.01
N GLN A 180 -1.48 -0.70 -23.11
CA GLN A 180 -2.21 -1.09 -24.32
C GLN A 180 -2.65 0.15 -25.07
N SER A 181 -2.51 0.14 -26.40
CA SER A 181 -2.75 1.31 -27.25
C SER A 181 -3.69 0.98 -28.39
N ILE A 182 -4.63 1.88 -28.65
CA ILE A 182 -5.56 1.82 -29.77
C ILE A 182 -5.30 3.03 -30.66
N GLU A 183 -4.92 2.80 -31.92
CA GLU A 183 -4.82 3.90 -32.90
C GLU A 183 -6.22 4.23 -33.44
N ILE A 184 -6.63 5.47 -33.21
CA ILE A 184 -7.89 6.03 -33.70
C ILE A 184 -7.54 7.01 -34.82
N PRO A 185 -7.74 6.65 -36.10
CA PRO A 185 -7.50 7.56 -37.21
C PRO A 185 -8.50 8.71 -37.17
N ARG A 186 -8.05 9.91 -37.57
CA ARG A 186 -8.99 11.00 -37.83
C ARG A 186 -9.89 10.59 -38.99
N GLY A 187 -11.17 10.43 -38.69
CA GLY A 187 -12.13 9.91 -39.64
C GLY A 187 -12.87 10.95 -40.47
N SER A 188 -13.49 10.47 -41.55
CA SER A 188 -14.64 11.13 -42.17
C SER A 188 -15.88 10.98 -41.26
N ALA A 189 -17.00 11.59 -41.63
CA ALA A 189 -18.21 11.63 -40.80
C ALA A 189 -18.69 10.24 -40.29
N ASP A 190 -18.39 9.16 -41.03
CA ASP A 190 -18.92 7.80 -40.78
C ASP A 190 -17.90 6.83 -40.17
N ASN A 191 -16.73 7.31 -39.72
CA ASN A 191 -15.74 6.41 -39.10
C ASN A 191 -16.23 5.89 -37.74
N VAL A 192 -16.30 4.57 -37.63
CA VAL A 192 -16.67 3.83 -36.42
C VAL A 192 -15.50 2.98 -35.97
N ILE A 193 -15.17 3.05 -34.68
CA ILE A 193 -14.28 2.10 -34.01
C ILE A 193 -15.17 1.09 -33.30
N PRO A 194 -15.05 -0.22 -33.59
CA PRO A 194 -15.87 -1.23 -32.93
C PRO A 194 -15.56 -1.27 -31.44
N ALA A 195 -16.50 -1.81 -30.66
CA ALA A 195 -16.28 -2.04 -29.24
C ALA A 195 -15.00 -2.87 -29.02
N GLN A 196 -14.22 -2.49 -28.01
CA GLN A 196 -12.97 -3.15 -27.66
C GLN A 196 -12.98 -3.55 -26.19
N GLU A 197 -12.29 -4.64 -25.90
CA GLU A 197 -12.10 -5.14 -24.56
C GLU A 197 -10.61 -5.30 -24.30
N LEU A 198 -10.13 -4.66 -23.24
CA LEU A 198 -8.74 -4.63 -22.84
C LEU A 198 -8.63 -5.28 -21.48
N SER A 199 -7.80 -6.32 -21.37
CA SER A 199 -7.65 -7.09 -20.13
C SER A 199 -6.25 -6.92 -19.58
N PHE A 200 -6.17 -6.72 -18.26
CA PHE A 200 -4.95 -6.53 -17.50
C PHE A 200 -4.91 -7.52 -16.35
N GLU A 201 -3.82 -8.28 -16.24
CA GLU A 201 -3.56 -9.12 -15.08
C GLU A 201 -3.21 -8.22 -13.88
N ILE A 202 -3.90 -8.45 -12.78
CA ILE A 202 -3.75 -7.71 -11.54
C ILE A 202 -3.60 -8.64 -10.33
N GLU A 203 -2.95 -8.15 -9.28
CA GLU A 203 -2.79 -8.90 -8.03
C GLU A 203 -3.86 -8.54 -6.99
N PRO A 204 -4.45 -9.54 -6.30
CA PRO A 204 -5.37 -9.33 -5.19
C PRO A 204 -4.82 -8.40 -4.11
N GLY A 205 -5.69 -7.57 -3.52
CA GLY A 205 -5.33 -6.64 -2.44
C GLY A 205 -4.45 -5.45 -2.86
N CYS A 206 -4.02 -5.36 -4.12
CA CYS A 206 -3.27 -4.22 -4.63
C CYS A 206 -4.20 -3.09 -5.07
N LEU A 207 -3.75 -1.84 -4.91
CA LEU A 207 -4.40 -0.68 -5.52
C LEU A 207 -4.09 -0.66 -7.02
N CYS A 208 -5.13 -0.73 -7.84
CA CYS A 208 -5.09 -0.57 -9.28
C CYS A 208 -5.53 0.85 -9.66
N ILE A 209 -4.70 1.59 -10.39
CA ILE A 209 -5.02 2.92 -10.93
C ILE A 209 -5.00 2.84 -12.45
N SER A 210 -6.19 2.85 -13.06
CA SER A 210 -6.40 2.86 -14.50
C SER A 210 -6.41 4.29 -15.04
N MET A 211 -5.67 4.55 -16.11
CA MET A 211 -5.51 5.86 -16.73
C MET A 211 -5.69 5.80 -18.23
N PHE A 212 -6.27 6.87 -18.78
CA PHE A 212 -6.31 7.12 -20.22
C PHE A 212 -5.38 8.27 -20.58
N SER A 213 -4.69 8.14 -21.71
CA SER A 213 -3.90 9.20 -22.32
C SER A 213 -4.17 9.25 -23.82
N PHE A 214 -4.49 10.45 -24.31
CA PHE A 214 -4.78 10.70 -25.72
C PHE A 214 -3.59 11.40 -26.36
N GLN A 215 -2.78 10.66 -27.10
CA GLN A 215 -1.61 11.18 -27.80
C GLN A 215 -1.96 11.44 -29.27
N PHE A 216 -2.11 12.71 -29.62
CA PHE A 216 -2.48 13.12 -30.98
C PHE A 216 -1.26 13.21 -31.87
N ILE A 217 -1.32 12.57 -33.03
CA ILE A 217 -0.22 12.42 -33.97
C ILE A 217 -0.55 13.17 -35.27
N GLN A 218 0.40 13.98 -35.74
CA GLN A 218 0.44 14.45 -37.11
C GLN A 218 1.35 13.52 -37.92
N LYS A 219 0.81 12.88 -38.96
CA LYS A 219 1.62 12.12 -39.91
C LYS A 219 2.27 13.10 -40.89
N THR A 220 3.60 13.12 -40.93
CA THR A 220 4.39 13.96 -41.84
C THR A 220 5.26 13.09 -42.73
N PHE A 221 5.84 13.66 -43.79
CA PHE A 221 6.81 12.95 -44.63
C PHE A 221 8.02 12.45 -43.84
N ALA A 222 8.43 13.17 -42.79
CA ALA A 222 9.57 12.80 -41.94
C ALA A 222 9.22 11.81 -40.82
N GLY A 223 7.95 11.40 -40.69
CA GLY A 223 7.46 10.52 -39.64
C GLY A 223 6.33 11.12 -38.80
N ASN A 224 6.07 10.50 -37.66
CA ASN A 224 4.99 10.86 -36.74
C ASN A 224 5.45 11.96 -35.77
N LEU A 225 4.70 13.06 -35.71
CA LEU A 225 4.92 14.16 -34.77
C LEU A 225 3.84 14.16 -33.70
N LEU A 226 4.22 14.12 -32.42
CA LEU A 226 3.31 14.29 -31.29
C LEU A 226 2.87 15.76 -31.18
N ILE A 227 1.57 16.01 -31.14
CA ILE A 227 0.96 17.35 -31.12
C ILE A 227 0.65 17.81 -29.70
N ASN A 228 0.62 16.88 -28.73
CA ASN A 228 0.38 17.19 -27.33
C ASN A 228 1.34 18.27 -26.82
N SER A 229 0.83 19.11 -25.92
CA SER A 229 1.53 20.25 -25.36
C SER A 229 0.97 20.60 -23.99
N LYS A 230 1.63 21.48 -23.24
CA LYS A 230 1.12 21.92 -21.93
C LYS A 230 -0.29 22.52 -21.97
N SER A 231 -0.68 23.14 -23.08
CA SER A 231 -2.02 23.70 -23.27
C SER A 231 -3.03 22.69 -23.82
N PHE A 232 -2.60 21.51 -24.26
CA PHE A 232 -3.47 20.47 -24.80
C PHE A 232 -2.83 19.09 -24.65
N ASN A 233 -3.21 18.39 -23.58
CA ASN A 233 -2.78 17.03 -23.26
C ASN A 233 -3.86 16.29 -22.46
N PRO A 234 -4.90 15.74 -23.11
CA PRO A 234 -5.96 15.02 -22.41
C PRO A 234 -5.44 13.72 -21.81
N VAL A 235 -5.36 13.68 -20.49
CA VAL A 235 -4.98 12.51 -19.69
C VAL A 235 -5.81 12.54 -18.41
N ALA A 236 -6.39 11.39 -18.05
CA ALA A 236 -7.20 11.26 -16.84
C ALA A 236 -6.99 9.92 -16.13
N VAL A 237 -7.20 9.92 -14.81
CA VAL A 237 -7.47 8.68 -14.08
C VAL A 237 -8.90 8.28 -14.37
N PHE A 238 -9.09 7.11 -14.97
CA PHE A 238 -10.41 6.56 -15.19
C PHE A 238 -11.00 6.02 -13.88
N ARG A 239 -10.25 5.12 -13.22
CA ARG A 239 -10.68 4.50 -11.96
C ARG A 239 -9.49 4.11 -11.10
N ALA A 240 -9.60 4.31 -9.79
CA ALA A 240 -8.70 3.80 -8.77
C ALA A 240 -9.47 2.87 -7.84
N VAL A 241 -9.04 1.62 -7.72
CA VAL A 241 -9.74 0.59 -6.96
C VAL A 241 -8.74 -0.38 -6.33
N ILE A 242 -8.98 -0.81 -5.10
CA ILE A 242 -8.20 -1.90 -4.51
C ILE A 242 -8.88 -3.23 -4.87
N ALA A 243 -8.12 -4.11 -5.54
CA ALA A 243 -8.61 -5.43 -5.93
C ALA A 243 -9.00 -6.25 -4.69
N ASP A 244 -10.09 -6.99 -4.79
CA ASP A 244 -10.53 -7.86 -3.69
C ASP A 244 -9.50 -8.96 -3.41
N GLY A 245 -9.39 -9.35 -2.14
CA GLY A 245 -8.43 -10.35 -1.67
C GLY A 245 -7.25 -9.75 -0.90
N THR A 246 -6.20 -10.54 -0.72
CA THR A 246 -5.02 -10.19 0.08
C THR A 246 -3.76 -10.28 -0.75
N VAL A 247 -2.84 -9.34 -0.56
CA VAL A 247 -1.54 -9.35 -1.26
C VAL A 247 -0.74 -10.58 -0.86
N ASP A 248 -0.31 -11.35 -1.86
CA ASP A 248 0.74 -12.35 -1.71
C ASP A 248 2.11 -11.68 -1.86
N PRO A 249 2.95 -11.64 -0.81
CA PRO A 249 4.28 -11.04 -0.90
C PRO A 249 5.18 -11.72 -1.93
N GLU A 250 4.98 -13.00 -2.23
CA GLU A 250 5.81 -13.71 -3.22
C GLU A 250 5.53 -13.24 -4.65
N GLN A 251 4.30 -12.81 -4.95
CA GLN A 251 3.94 -12.25 -6.26
C GLN A 251 4.50 -10.84 -6.47
N THR A 252 4.64 -10.07 -5.38
CA THR A 252 5.04 -8.66 -5.46
C THR A 252 6.50 -8.40 -5.11
N LYS A 253 7.26 -9.42 -4.66
CA LYS A 253 8.64 -9.25 -4.16
C LYS A 253 9.63 -8.68 -5.18
N GLU A 254 9.45 -8.98 -6.47
CA GLU A 254 10.33 -8.54 -7.56
C GLU A 254 9.94 -7.16 -8.11
N TRP A 255 8.82 -6.60 -7.63
CA TRP A 255 8.37 -5.27 -8.05
C TRP A 255 9.23 -4.17 -7.43
N GLU A 256 9.09 -2.94 -7.94
CA GLU A 256 9.86 -1.82 -7.43
C GLU A 256 9.41 -1.41 -6.02
N SER A 257 10.39 -1.14 -5.14
CA SER A 257 10.07 -0.82 -3.74
C SER A 257 9.44 0.56 -3.52
N MET A 258 8.44 0.63 -2.64
CA MET A 258 7.91 1.85 -2.04
C MET A 258 8.39 1.99 -0.59
N LEU A 259 9.55 2.62 -0.41
CA LEU A 259 10.11 2.85 0.93
C LEU A 259 9.15 3.62 1.85
N VAL A 260 8.38 4.56 1.31
CA VAL A 260 7.37 5.31 2.06
C VAL A 260 6.29 4.43 2.69
N VAL A 261 6.01 3.25 2.10
CA VAL A 261 5.08 2.26 2.67
C VAL A 261 5.82 1.36 3.66
N ARG A 262 6.97 0.80 3.25
CA ARG A 262 7.76 -0.16 4.05
C ARG A 262 8.26 0.41 5.39
N GLU A 263 8.63 1.68 5.40
CA GLU A 263 9.29 2.34 6.53
C GLU A 263 8.36 3.21 7.37
N SER A 264 7.09 3.31 6.99
CA SER A 264 6.14 4.19 7.65
C SER A 264 5.28 3.44 8.66
N GLU A 265 5.25 3.95 9.88
CA GLU A 265 4.39 3.46 10.97
C GLU A 265 2.89 3.58 10.69
N PHE A 266 2.50 4.35 9.67
CA PHE A 266 1.10 4.50 9.28
C PHE A 266 0.62 3.38 8.38
N PHE A 267 1.50 2.62 7.72
CA PHE A 267 1.07 1.45 6.96
C PHE A 267 1.14 0.22 7.87
N ASN A 268 0.12 -0.63 7.81
CA ASN A 268 0.07 -1.86 8.61
C ASN A 268 0.99 -2.95 8.02
N SER A 269 2.26 -2.61 7.78
CA SER A 269 3.21 -3.51 7.14
C SER A 269 3.53 -4.70 8.06
N PRO A 270 3.50 -5.94 7.54
CA PRO A 270 3.76 -7.15 8.33
C PRO A 270 5.12 -7.13 9.04
N LYS A 271 6.14 -6.52 8.42
CA LYS A 271 7.47 -6.38 9.01
C LYS A 271 7.48 -5.47 10.24
N MET A 272 6.73 -4.38 10.22
CA MET A 272 6.60 -3.50 11.39
C MET A 272 5.78 -4.15 12.49
N ALA A 273 4.71 -4.84 12.11
CA ALA A 273 3.88 -5.62 13.00
C ALA A 273 4.68 -6.69 13.77
N LEU A 274 5.54 -7.45 13.09
CA LEU A 274 6.42 -8.43 13.74
C LEU A 274 7.34 -7.76 14.76
N LYS A 275 7.98 -6.65 14.39
CA LYS A 275 8.89 -5.91 15.27
C LYS A 275 8.18 -5.44 16.55
N ALA A 276 6.93 -4.97 16.44
CA ALA A 276 6.13 -4.58 17.61
C ALA A 276 5.81 -5.78 18.52
N ILE A 277 5.46 -6.93 17.94
CA ILE A 277 5.24 -8.17 18.69
C ILE A 277 6.53 -8.62 19.40
N GLU A 278 7.67 -8.59 18.71
CA GLU A 278 8.98 -8.93 19.28
C GLU A 278 9.34 -8.00 20.45
N GLN A 279 9.08 -6.69 20.33
CA GLN A 279 9.29 -5.72 21.41
C GLN A 279 8.39 -6.00 22.63
N GLU A 280 7.14 -6.42 22.44
CA GLU A 280 6.30 -6.85 23.55
C GLU A 280 6.79 -8.17 24.17
N HIS A 281 7.28 -9.11 23.35
CA HIS A 281 7.86 -10.35 23.82
C HIS A 281 9.14 -10.11 24.63
N GLU A 282 9.97 -9.12 24.30
CA GLU A 282 11.18 -8.76 25.07
C GLU A 282 10.88 -8.37 26.53
N LYS A 283 9.65 -7.94 26.83
CA LYS A 283 9.19 -7.58 28.18
C LYS A 283 8.85 -8.82 29.03
N VAL A 284 8.66 -9.99 28.42
CA VAL A 284 8.37 -11.25 29.12
C VAL A 284 9.67 -11.76 29.74
N LYS A 285 9.75 -11.80 31.07
CA LYS A 285 10.92 -12.32 31.81
C LYS A 285 10.65 -13.68 32.44
N SER A 286 9.39 -13.96 32.76
CA SER A 286 8.94 -15.21 33.36
C SER A 286 7.53 -15.59 32.89
N GLY A 287 7.07 -16.79 33.22
CA GLY A 287 5.69 -17.22 32.94
C GLY A 287 4.62 -16.30 33.56
N ALA A 288 4.94 -15.58 34.64
CA ALA A 288 4.02 -14.62 35.27
C ALA A 288 3.74 -13.37 34.39
N ASP A 289 4.64 -13.04 33.44
CA ASP A 289 4.48 -11.91 32.54
C ASP A 289 3.62 -12.25 31.31
N PHE A 290 3.40 -13.55 31.06
CA PHE A 290 2.74 -14.05 29.86
C PHE A 290 1.32 -13.48 29.66
N PRO A 291 0.43 -13.42 30.67
CA PRO A 291 -0.91 -12.83 30.47
C PRO A 291 -0.87 -11.38 29.99
N ARG A 292 0.07 -10.56 30.49
CA ARG A 292 0.22 -9.17 30.05
C ARG A 292 0.70 -9.08 28.59
N TYR A 293 1.62 -9.95 28.20
CA TYR A 293 2.06 -10.05 26.81
C TYR A 293 0.90 -10.42 25.87
N ILE A 294 0.10 -11.44 26.22
CA ILE A 294 -1.08 -11.86 25.46
C ILE A 294 -2.05 -10.69 25.27
N GLN A 295 -2.33 -9.93 26.33
CA GLN A 295 -3.19 -8.74 26.25
C GLN A 295 -2.58 -7.64 25.36
N ALA A 296 -1.25 -7.45 25.39
CA ALA A 296 -0.57 -6.46 24.56
C ALA A 296 -0.66 -6.82 23.07
N ILE A 297 -0.35 -8.06 22.69
CA ILE A 297 -0.38 -8.47 21.27
C ILE A 297 -1.80 -8.66 20.73
N LYS A 298 -2.80 -8.94 21.60
CA LYS A 298 -4.22 -8.89 21.23
C LYS A 298 -4.63 -7.50 20.75
N LYS A 299 -4.13 -6.44 21.41
CA LYS A 299 -4.33 -5.04 20.99
C LYS A 299 -3.63 -4.70 19.67
N LEU A 300 -2.59 -5.46 19.30
CA LEU A 300 -1.92 -5.37 17.99
C LEU A 300 -2.66 -6.15 16.90
N GLY A 301 -3.82 -6.75 17.21
CA GLY A 301 -4.68 -7.46 16.26
C GLY A 301 -4.33 -8.93 16.03
N VAL A 302 -3.49 -9.52 16.88
CA VAL A 302 -3.24 -10.98 16.86
C VAL A 302 -4.47 -11.69 17.43
N GLU A 303 -4.97 -12.68 16.72
CA GLU A 303 -6.09 -13.53 17.16
C GLU A 303 -5.62 -14.91 17.63
N GLU A 304 -4.58 -15.42 16.99
CA GLU A 304 -3.97 -16.70 17.32
C GLU A 304 -2.48 -16.66 17.00
N PHE A 305 -1.68 -17.44 17.72
CA PHE A 305 -0.33 -17.76 17.27
C PHE A 305 0.06 -19.20 17.60
N VAL A 306 0.93 -19.75 16.77
CA VAL A 306 1.46 -21.11 16.90
C VAL A 306 2.97 -21.00 17.08
N THR A 307 3.50 -21.56 18.15
CA THR A 307 4.95 -21.65 18.37
C THR A 307 5.38 -23.10 18.29
N TYR A 308 6.39 -23.36 17.46
CA TYR A 308 6.98 -24.69 17.29
C TYR A 308 8.12 -24.90 18.29
N VAL A 309 8.08 -26.01 19.03
CA VAL A 309 9.08 -26.33 20.06
C VAL A 309 10.46 -26.56 19.45
N SER A 310 10.51 -27.09 18.22
CA SER A 310 11.75 -27.44 17.51
C SER A 310 12.75 -26.29 17.49
N ASP A 311 12.34 -25.06 17.19
CA ASP A 311 13.27 -23.92 17.06
C ASP A 311 12.70 -22.60 17.65
N SER A 312 11.52 -22.67 18.27
CA SER A 312 10.76 -21.53 18.80
C SER A 312 10.35 -20.47 17.76
N HIS A 313 10.36 -20.78 16.46
CA HIS A 313 9.71 -19.90 15.50
C HIS A 313 8.20 -19.85 15.78
N THR A 314 7.60 -18.67 15.61
CA THR A 314 6.21 -18.42 15.93
C THR A 314 5.49 -17.83 14.72
N GLN A 315 4.37 -18.43 14.37
CA GLN A 315 3.45 -17.97 13.34
C GLN A 315 2.29 -17.24 14.00
N TYR A 316 2.06 -15.98 13.63
CA TYR A 316 0.99 -15.13 14.14
C TYR A 316 -0.11 -14.98 13.08
N PHE A 317 -1.34 -15.13 13.53
CA PHE A 317 -2.55 -15.03 12.72
C PHE A 317 -3.36 -13.81 13.17
N ARG A 318 -3.86 -13.05 12.20
CA ARG A 318 -4.62 -11.81 12.39
C ARG A 318 -5.89 -11.87 11.56
N ASN A 319 -6.94 -11.17 11.99
CA ASN A 319 -8.16 -11.06 11.22
C ASN A 319 -7.89 -10.38 9.86
N ASN A 320 -8.19 -11.06 8.76
CA ASN A 320 -8.03 -10.55 7.38
C ASN A 320 -6.64 -9.95 7.08
N GLY A 321 -5.59 -10.40 7.78
CA GLY A 321 -4.22 -9.93 7.61
C GLY A 321 -3.30 -11.09 7.20
N PRO A 322 -2.17 -10.79 6.53
CA PRO A 322 -1.21 -11.82 6.20
C PRO A 322 -0.63 -12.46 7.46
N GLN A 323 -0.35 -13.76 7.37
CA GLN A 323 0.39 -14.48 8.39
C GLN A 323 1.78 -13.85 8.57
N ILE A 324 2.21 -13.74 9.83
CA ILE A 324 3.52 -13.18 10.17
C ILE A 324 4.33 -14.27 10.87
N SER A 325 5.57 -14.51 10.46
CA SER A 325 6.44 -15.49 11.13
C SER A 325 7.67 -14.82 11.74
N SER A 326 8.00 -15.17 12.98
CA SER A 326 9.31 -14.87 13.55
C SER A 326 10.38 -15.78 12.96
N LYS A 327 11.65 -15.40 13.16
CA LYS A 327 12.78 -16.31 12.93
C LYS A 327 12.87 -17.37 14.04
N ALA A 328 13.59 -18.46 13.75
CA ALA A 328 14.05 -19.41 14.75
C ALA A 328 14.91 -18.72 15.82
N LYS A 329 14.79 -19.16 17.08
CA LYS A 329 15.56 -18.61 18.21
C LYS A 329 16.77 -19.45 18.60
N TYR A 330 16.78 -20.72 18.22
CA TYR A 330 17.85 -21.67 18.54
C TYR A 330 17.92 -22.77 17.49
N GLU A 331 19.02 -23.53 17.50
CA GLU A 331 19.18 -24.71 16.66
C GLU A 331 18.11 -25.77 16.95
N PRO A 332 17.59 -26.48 15.93
CA PRO A 332 16.47 -27.40 16.09
C PRO A 332 16.66 -28.45 17.20
N LEU A 333 15.75 -28.47 18.17
CA LEU A 333 15.57 -29.51 19.17
C LEU A 333 14.88 -30.73 18.55
N VAL A 334 15.34 -31.92 18.92
CA VAL A 334 14.65 -33.17 18.59
C VAL A 334 13.49 -33.38 19.55
N VAL A 335 12.27 -33.32 19.04
CA VAL A 335 11.04 -33.60 19.80
C VAL A 335 10.84 -35.11 19.90
N ALA A 336 10.56 -35.62 21.11
CA ALA A 336 10.34 -37.03 21.35
C ALA A 336 9.07 -37.54 20.64
N ALA A 337 9.15 -38.70 19.98
CA ALA A 337 8.05 -39.27 19.22
C ALA A 337 6.85 -39.75 20.07
N VAL A 338 7.04 -39.89 21.38
CA VAL A 338 6.02 -40.35 22.33
C VAL A 338 5.74 -39.26 23.34
N SER A 339 4.49 -38.80 23.40
CA SER A 339 4.08 -37.75 24.31
C SER A 339 3.88 -38.28 25.74
N HIS A 340 4.39 -37.55 26.74
CA HIS A 340 4.35 -37.93 28.15
C HIS A 340 3.57 -36.92 28.99
N LYS A 341 2.24 -36.89 28.83
CA LYS A 341 1.32 -35.91 29.45
C LYS A 341 1.55 -35.66 30.94
N LYS A 342 1.72 -36.71 31.77
CA LYS A 342 1.93 -36.56 33.23
C LYS A 342 3.25 -35.88 33.56
N LYS A 343 4.31 -36.14 32.79
CA LYS A 343 5.63 -35.53 32.97
C LYS A 343 5.62 -34.09 32.47
N PHE A 344 5.02 -33.86 31.30
CA PHE A 344 4.80 -32.51 30.76
C PHE A 344 4.04 -31.61 31.75
N ALA A 345 2.93 -32.08 32.32
CA ALA A 345 2.14 -31.31 33.27
C ALA A 345 2.93 -30.90 34.54
N LYS A 346 3.92 -31.70 34.96
CA LYS A 346 4.82 -31.33 36.06
C LYS A 346 5.78 -30.21 35.63
N TYR A 347 6.41 -30.35 34.47
CA TYR A 347 7.32 -29.33 33.93
C TYR A 347 6.61 -28.00 33.65
N LEU A 348 5.38 -28.03 33.14
CA LEU A 348 4.57 -26.85 32.93
C LEU A 348 4.32 -26.10 34.24
N LYS A 349 3.92 -26.81 35.31
CA LYS A 349 3.75 -26.19 36.63
C LYS A 349 5.04 -25.60 37.18
N MET A 350 6.18 -26.27 36.99
CA MET A 350 7.50 -25.75 37.39
C MET A 350 7.83 -24.45 36.64
N HIS A 351 7.57 -24.40 35.33
CA HIS A 351 7.79 -23.21 34.51
C HIS A 351 6.88 -22.05 34.91
N GLN A 352 5.60 -22.32 35.14
CA GLN A 352 4.64 -21.33 35.64
C GLN A 352 5.01 -20.76 37.00
N ALA A 353 5.63 -21.59 37.86
CA ALA A 353 6.17 -21.16 39.15
C ALA A 353 7.51 -20.40 39.03
N GLY A 354 8.00 -20.13 37.82
CA GLY A 354 9.25 -19.39 37.58
C GLY A 354 10.53 -20.20 37.86
N GLN A 355 10.44 -21.52 38.01
CA GLN A 355 11.60 -22.37 38.36
C GLN A 355 12.47 -22.74 37.16
N THR A 356 11.98 -22.52 35.94
CA THR A 356 12.72 -22.79 34.69
C THR A 356 12.61 -21.60 33.75
N ASP A 357 13.70 -21.25 33.09
CA ASP A 357 13.68 -20.28 31.99
C ASP A 357 12.95 -20.85 30.76
N TYR A 358 12.75 -19.98 29.76
CA TYR A 358 12.03 -20.33 28.53
C TYR A 358 12.70 -21.43 27.72
N PHE A 359 14.02 -21.39 27.53
CA PHE A 359 14.72 -22.40 26.73
C PHE A 359 14.74 -23.76 27.42
N SER A 360 14.91 -23.77 28.75
CA SER A 360 14.77 -24.96 29.60
C SER A 360 13.37 -25.54 29.51
N PHE A 361 12.33 -24.70 29.47
CA PHE A 361 10.96 -25.15 29.23
C PHE A 361 10.77 -25.75 27.83
N CYS A 362 11.32 -25.15 26.77
CA CYS A 362 11.30 -25.74 25.42
C CYS A 362 11.98 -27.12 25.38
N LYS A 363 13.10 -27.30 26.10
CA LYS A 363 13.74 -28.63 26.23
C LYS A 363 12.84 -29.64 26.94
N HIS A 364 12.15 -29.23 28.01
CA HIS A 364 11.17 -30.07 28.69
C HIS A 364 9.99 -30.44 27.78
N CYS A 365 9.50 -29.51 26.96
CA CYS A 365 8.49 -29.76 25.93
C CYS A 365 8.98 -30.80 24.93
N ALA A 366 10.18 -30.62 24.36
CA ALA A 366 10.78 -31.53 23.41
C ALA A 366 10.98 -32.94 24.02
N GLU A 367 11.51 -33.01 25.25
CA GLU A 367 11.71 -34.27 25.99
C GLU A 367 10.38 -35.02 26.24
N THR A 368 9.29 -34.28 26.42
CA THR A 368 7.96 -34.85 26.72
C THR A 368 7.07 -35.00 25.49
N GLY A 369 7.62 -34.79 24.29
CA GLY A 369 6.96 -35.01 23.01
C GLY A 369 5.92 -33.95 22.64
N ILE A 370 6.05 -32.74 23.17
CA ILE A 370 5.27 -31.59 22.71
C ILE A 370 5.94 -31.03 21.46
N ASP A 371 5.18 -30.96 20.37
CA ASP A 371 5.62 -30.45 19.06
C ASP A 371 5.45 -28.94 18.97
N ARG A 372 4.28 -28.46 19.39
CA ARG A 372 3.91 -27.05 19.32
C ARG A 372 2.86 -26.70 20.36
N TRP A 373 2.66 -25.40 20.54
CA TRP A 373 1.50 -24.89 21.25
C TRP A 373 0.80 -23.80 20.45
N ILE A 374 -0.52 -23.77 20.58
CA ILE A 374 -1.42 -22.81 19.95
C ILE A 374 -2.03 -21.94 21.03
N VAL A 375 -1.89 -20.63 20.88
CA VAL A 375 -2.46 -19.65 21.80
C VAL A 375 -3.57 -18.91 21.09
N ASN A 376 -4.80 -19.13 21.55
CA ASN A 376 -5.98 -18.45 21.00
C ASN A 376 -6.33 -17.26 21.90
N LEU A 377 -6.24 -16.05 21.35
CA LEU A 377 -6.38 -14.81 22.11
C LEU A 377 -7.85 -14.42 22.28
N SER A 378 -8.75 -15.00 21.49
CA SER A 378 -10.20 -14.85 21.65
C SER A 378 -10.72 -15.72 22.80
N LEU A 379 -10.30 -16.99 22.85
CA LEU A 379 -10.66 -17.95 23.89
C LEU A 379 -9.78 -17.84 25.15
N MET A 380 -8.70 -17.07 25.08
CA MET A 380 -7.69 -16.94 26.16
C MET A 380 -7.15 -18.31 26.61
N THR A 381 -6.77 -19.16 25.66
CA THR A 381 -6.27 -20.51 25.94
C THR A 381 -4.91 -20.76 25.32
N CYS A 382 -4.06 -21.54 26.01
CA CYS A 382 -2.85 -22.15 25.46
C CYS A 382 -3.05 -23.66 25.37
N THR A 383 -2.92 -24.22 24.17
CA THR A 383 -3.12 -25.66 23.92
C THR A 383 -1.86 -26.28 23.34
N TYR A 384 -1.39 -27.35 23.97
CA TYR A 384 -0.19 -28.09 23.61
C TYR A 384 -0.54 -29.33 22.80
N TYR A 385 0.17 -29.53 21.68
CA TYR A 385 -0.02 -30.64 20.76
C TYR A 385 1.26 -31.45 20.60
N ASP A 386 1.13 -32.75 20.37
CA ASP A 386 2.25 -33.61 19.97
C ASP A 386 2.41 -33.68 18.44
N GLN A 387 3.41 -34.44 17.97
CA GLN A 387 3.73 -34.61 16.54
C GLN A 387 2.63 -35.33 15.74
N LYS A 388 1.63 -35.91 16.41
CA LYS A 388 0.48 -36.60 15.78
C LYS A 388 -0.78 -35.73 15.81
N ASP A 389 -0.61 -34.43 16.07
CA ASP A 389 -1.69 -33.46 16.25
C ASP A 389 -2.65 -33.80 17.39
N GLN A 390 -2.22 -34.61 18.36
CA GLN A 390 -3.05 -34.93 19.51
C GLN A 390 -2.95 -33.84 20.58
N LEU A 391 -4.10 -33.39 21.05
CA LEU A 391 -4.20 -32.46 22.18
C LEU A 391 -3.69 -33.13 23.45
N ILE A 392 -2.59 -32.60 24.00
CA ILE A 392 -2.00 -33.11 25.22
C ILE A 392 -2.60 -32.42 26.44
N LEU A 393 -2.65 -31.09 26.42
CA LEU A 393 -3.12 -30.28 27.53
C LEU A 393 -3.58 -28.91 27.01
N THR A 394 -4.69 -28.40 27.56
CA THR A 394 -5.12 -27.02 27.39
C THR A 394 -5.13 -26.35 28.75
N GLU A 395 -4.67 -25.11 28.80
CA GLU A 395 -4.78 -24.26 29.97
C GLU A 395 -5.42 -22.92 29.63
N SER A 396 -6.14 -22.37 30.62
CA SER A 396 -6.71 -21.03 30.54
C SER A 396 -5.66 -20.01 30.94
N ILE A 397 -5.53 -18.96 30.14
CA ILE A 397 -4.65 -17.83 30.41
C ILE A 397 -5.41 -16.89 31.34
N PRO A 398 -4.90 -16.60 32.55
CA PRO A 398 -5.57 -15.72 33.50
C PRO A 398 -5.88 -14.37 32.86
N ASN A 399 -7.13 -13.92 32.95
CA ASN A 399 -7.49 -12.58 32.54
C ASN A 399 -7.08 -11.62 33.66
N THR A 400 -6.04 -10.81 33.44
CA THR A 400 -5.73 -9.66 34.30
C THR A 400 -6.60 -8.50 33.85
N GLU A 401 -7.86 -8.48 34.27
CA GLU A 401 -8.64 -7.23 34.28
C GLU A 401 -8.19 -6.33 35.43
#